data_AF-A0A0G2JFR3-F1
#
_entry.id   AF-A0A0G2JFR3-F1
#
_cell.length_a   1.000
_cell.length_b   1.000
_cell.length_c   1.000
_cell.angle_alpha   90.00
_cell.angle_beta   90.00
_cell.angle_gamma   90.00
#
_symmetry.space_group_name_H-M   'P 1'
#
loop_
_entity.id
_entity.type
_entity.pdbx_description
1 polymer ?
#
loop_
_entity_poly.entity_id
_entity_poly.type
_entity_poly.pdbx_seq_one_letter_code
_entity_poly.pdbx_strand_id
1 'polypeptide(L)'
;PRVFQSEHQGALWDCLRSFIRLLLNYRKSSRHLAPFISKFVQFIHKYVGCSAPAAVAFLQKHAEPLHDLSFDNSDLVMLKSLLAGLSLPSRDGRTDQGLDEEGEDERSAGSLPLVSASKPHQRDSLSKTHLPWTASP
;
A
#
# COMPACT_ATOMS: atom_id res chain seq x y z
N PRO A 1 14.31 -10.21 -10.62
CA PRO A 1 14.48 -10.51 -12.07
C PRO A 1 15.16 -9.34 -12.78
N ARG A 2 16.00 -9.60 -13.81
CA ARG A 2 16.70 -8.51 -14.54
C ARG A 2 15.72 -7.47 -15.09
N VAL A 3 14.56 -7.90 -15.56
CA VAL A 3 13.50 -7.03 -16.11
C VAL A 3 12.98 -5.96 -15.12
N PHE A 4 13.18 -6.11 -13.81
CA PHE A 4 12.73 -5.14 -12.80
C PHE A 4 13.75 -4.05 -12.50
N GLN A 5 14.97 -4.13 -13.05
CA GLN A 5 15.99 -3.12 -12.84
C GLN A 5 15.57 -1.77 -13.47
N SER A 6 16.09 -0.67 -12.93
CA SER A 6 15.76 0.70 -13.34
C SER A 6 15.95 0.94 -14.82
N GLU A 7 16.96 0.32 -15.43
CA GLU A 7 17.34 0.51 -16.83
C GLU A 7 16.28 -0.05 -17.78
N HIS A 8 15.50 -1.04 -17.32
CA HIS A 8 14.46 -1.69 -18.10
C HIS A 8 13.05 -1.16 -17.80
N GLN A 9 12.91 -0.18 -16.91
CA GLN A 9 11.62 0.32 -16.43
C GLN A 9 10.72 0.83 -17.55
N GLY A 10 11.24 1.68 -18.44
CA GLY A 10 10.44 2.22 -19.56
C GLY A 10 9.87 1.11 -20.44
N ALA A 11 10.73 0.21 -20.91
CA ALA A 11 10.34 -0.92 -21.75
C ALA A 11 9.37 -1.88 -21.03
N LEU A 12 9.58 -2.12 -19.73
CA LEU A 12 8.69 -2.93 -18.92
C LEU A 12 7.29 -2.30 -18.84
N TRP A 13 7.21 -0.99 -18.58
CA TRP A 13 5.93 -0.29 -18.50
C TRP A 13 5.18 -0.31 -19.83
N ASP A 14 5.87 -0.09 -20.95
CA ASP A 14 5.27 -0.18 -22.28
C ASP A 14 4.76 -1.59 -22.59
N CYS A 15 5.51 -2.61 -22.16
CA CYS A 15 5.14 -4.01 -22.28
C CYS A 15 3.89 -4.33 -21.44
N LEU A 16 3.89 -3.97 -20.16
CA LEU A 16 2.75 -4.20 -19.26
C LEU A 16 1.49 -3.45 -19.72
N ARG A 17 1.64 -2.21 -20.20
CA ARG A 17 0.54 -1.44 -20.80
C ARG A 17 -0.05 -2.16 -22.00
N SER A 18 0.80 -2.73 -22.85
CA SER A 18 0.35 -3.52 -24.01
C SER A 18 -0.40 -4.77 -23.58
N PHE A 19 0.05 -5.45 -22.52
CA PHE A 19 -0.67 -6.57 -21.92
C PHE A 19 -2.04 -6.18 -21.36
N ILE A 20 -2.15 -5.04 -20.66
CA ILE A 20 -3.45 -4.56 -20.17
C ILE A 20 -4.42 -4.33 -21.33
N ARG A 21 -3.96 -3.68 -22.41
CA ARG A 21 -4.79 -3.47 -23.62
C ARG A 21 -5.22 -4.80 -24.24
N LEU A 22 -4.31 -5.76 -24.34
CA LEU A 22 -4.60 -7.09 -24.86
C LEU A 22 -5.66 -7.79 -24.01
N LEU A 23 -5.48 -7.80 -22.69
CA LEU A 23 -6.43 -8.37 -21.74
C LEU A 23 -7.81 -7.76 -21.88
N LEU A 24 -7.89 -6.43 -21.99
CA LEU A 24 -9.14 -5.72 -22.16
C LEU A 24 -9.84 -6.05 -23.48
N ASN A 25 -9.09 -6.19 -24.57
CA ASN A 25 -9.65 -6.51 -25.88
C ASN A 25 -10.29 -7.91 -25.92
N TYR A 26 -9.78 -8.86 -25.13
CA TYR A 26 -10.27 -10.24 -25.14
C TYR A 26 -11.19 -10.60 -23.95
N ARG A 27 -11.48 -9.65 -23.05
CA ARG A 27 -12.23 -9.87 -21.80
C ARG A 27 -13.63 -10.48 -21.97
N LYS A 28 -14.29 -10.20 -23.11
CA LYS A 28 -15.65 -10.72 -23.40
C LYS A 28 -15.66 -11.94 -24.33
N SER A 29 -14.54 -12.24 -24.97
CA SER A 29 -14.49 -13.22 -26.06
C SER A 29 -13.70 -14.48 -25.69
N SER A 30 -12.80 -14.41 -24.72
CA SER A 30 -11.91 -15.52 -24.36
C SER A 30 -12.27 -16.14 -23.01
N ARG A 31 -12.64 -17.43 -23.03
CA ARG A 31 -12.85 -18.23 -21.80
C ARG A 31 -11.55 -18.63 -21.09
N HIS A 32 -10.40 -18.41 -21.71
CA HIS A 32 -9.09 -18.78 -21.17
C HIS A 32 -8.28 -17.57 -20.69
N LEU A 33 -8.94 -16.43 -20.48
CA LEU A 33 -8.28 -15.21 -20.03
C LEU A 33 -7.90 -15.26 -18.55
N ALA A 34 -8.73 -15.89 -17.71
CA ALA A 34 -8.52 -15.98 -16.26
C ALA A 34 -7.14 -16.53 -15.84
N PRO A 35 -6.62 -17.64 -16.41
CA PRO A 35 -5.26 -18.09 -16.15
C PRO A 35 -4.18 -17.08 -16.56
N PHE A 36 -4.41 -16.34 -17.64
CA PHE A 36 -3.47 -15.34 -18.14
C PHE A 36 -3.45 -14.08 -17.26
N ILE A 37 -4.62 -13.61 -16.83
CA ILE A 37 -4.75 -12.53 -15.85
C ILE A 37 -4.09 -12.94 -14.53
N SER A 38 -4.28 -14.19 -14.10
CA SER A 38 -3.63 -14.70 -12.89
C SER A 38 -2.10 -14.63 -12.98
N LYS A 39 -1.51 -15.00 -14.13
CA LYS A 39 -0.06 -14.85 -14.36
C LYS A 39 0.40 -13.40 -14.40
N PHE A 40 -0.41 -12.52 -14.99
CA PHE A 40 -0.15 -11.08 -14.97
C PHE A 40 -0.11 -10.55 -13.53
N VAL A 41 -1.10 -10.89 -12.70
CA VAL A 41 -1.15 -10.46 -11.30
C VAL A 41 0.02 -11.02 -10.49
N GLN A 42 0.39 -12.30 -10.68
CA GLN A 42 1.58 -12.88 -10.06
C GLN A 42 2.88 -12.16 -10.47
N PHE A 43 2.98 -11.75 -11.73
CA PHE A 43 4.11 -10.96 -12.21
C PHE A 43 4.16 -9.59 -11.51
N ILE A 44 3.02 -8.92 -11.37
CA ILE A 44 2.92 -7.66 -10.63
C ILE A 44 3.34 -7.84 -9.17
N HIS A 45 2.90 -8.89 -8.47
CA HIS A 45 3.35 -9.16 -7.10
C HIS A 45 4.87 -9.30 -6.98
N LYS A 46 5.50 -10.01 -7.93
CA LYS A 46 6.96 -10.11 -7.99
C LYS A 46 7.61 -8.75 -8.26
N TYR A 47 6.97 -7.93 -9.08
CA TYR A 47 7.44 -6.60 -9.40
C TYR A 47 7.39 -5.67 -8.17
N VAL A 48 6.29 -5.68 -7.43
CA VAL A 48 6.15 -4.97 -6.14
C VAL A 48 7.23 -5.41 -5.15
N GLY A 49 7.51 -6.72 -5.04
CA GLY A 49 8.54 -7.24 -4.14
C GLY A 49 9.98 -6.83 -4.50
N CYS A 50 10.24 -6.44 -5.74
CA CYS A 50 11.56 -5.97 -6.18
C CYS A 50 11.66 -4.43 -6.24
N SER A 51 10.57 -3.74 -6.57
CA SER A 51 10.52 -2.29 -6.72
C SER A 51 9.09 -1.79 -6.46
N ALA A 52 8.73 -1.70 -5.18
CA ALA A 52 7.39 -1.27 -4.77
C ALA A 52 7.01 0.13 -5.32
N PRO A 53 7.87 1.17 -5.25
CA PRO A 53 7.49 2.51 -5.72
C PRO A 53 7.16 2.53 -7.22
N ALA A 54 7.97 1.87 -8.04
CA ALA A 54 7.76 1.83 -9.49
C ALA A 54 6.55 0.96 -9.87
N ALA A 55 6.32 -0.15 -9.17
CA ALA A 55 5.16 -0.99 -9.38
C ALA A 55 3.85 -0.28 -8.98
N VAL A 56 3.83 0.40 -7.83
CA VAL A 56 2.67 1.18 -7.37
C VAL A 56 2.37 2.33 -8.35
N ALA A 57 3.39 3.06 -8.80
CA ALA A 57 3.21 4.13 -9.78
C ALA A 57 2.62 3.60 -11.10
N PHE A 58 3.07 2.44 -11.58
CA PHE A 58 2.50 1.78 -12.75
C PHE A 58 1.02 1.43 -12.53
N LEU A 59 0.71 0.80 -11.40
CA LEU A 59 -0.64 0.36 -11.08
C LEU A 59 -1.62 1.53 -10.91
N GLN A 60 -1.19 2.61 -10.24
CA GLN A 60 -1.99 3.83 -10.09
C GLN A 60 -2.28 4.48 -11.43
N LYS A 61 -1.27 4.58 -12.32
CA LYS A 61 -1.43 5.12 -13.68
C LYS A 61 -2.41 4.32 -14.54
N HIS A 62 -2.62 3.06 -14.22
CA HIS A 62 -3.47 2.13 -14.97
C HIS A 62 -4.62 1.56 -14.12
N ALA A 63 -5.03 2.26 -13.07
CA ALA A 63 -6.07 1.78 -12.16
C ALA A 63 -7.41 1.58 -12.87
N GLU A 64 -7.88 2.58 -13.63
CA GLU A 64 -9.14 2.51 -14.39
C GLU A 64 -9.22 1.27 -15.30
N PRO A 65 -8.28 1.02 -16.24
CA PRO A 65 -8.34 -0.17 -17.08
C PRO A 65 -8.21 -1.49 -16.31
N LEU A 66 -7.54 -1.50 -15.15
CA LEU A 66 -7.46 -2.70 -14.31
C LEU A 66 -8.77 -2.95 -13.54
N HIS A 67 -9.47 -1.91 -13.10
CA HIS A 67 -10.81 -2.02 -12.51
C HIS A 67 -11.83 -2.54 -13.52
N ASP A 68 -11.79 -2.01 -14.75
CA ASP A 68 -12.57 -2.47 -15.89
C ASP A 68 -12.38 -3.96 -16.15
N LEU A 69 -11.12 -4.41 -16.16
CA LEU A 69 -10.78 -5.82 -16.30
C LEU A 69 -11.29 -6.66 -15.14
N SER A 70 -11.18 -6.15 -13.90
CA SER A 70 -11.67 -6.83 -12.69
C SER A 70 -13.19 -6.92 -12.63
N PHE A 71 -13.91 -5.96 -13.22
CA PHE A 71 -15.36 -5.97 -13.29
C PHE A 71 -15.87 -7.09 -14.19
N ASP A 72 -15.26 -7.25 -15.37
CA ASP A 72 -15.61 -8.33 -16.31
C ASP A 72 -15.14 -9.73 -15.83
N ASN A 73 -14.21 -9.81 -14.88
CA ASN A 73 -13.63 -11.06 -14.35
C ASN A 73 -13.81 -11.16 -12.83
N SER A 74 -15.06 -11.25 -12.37
CA SER A 74 -15.42 -11.15 -10.95
C SER A 74 -14.93 -12.32 -10.07
N ASP A 75 -14.56 -13.44 -10.66
CA ASP A 75 -14.01 -14.64 -10.01
C ASP A 75 -12.51 -14.51 -9.65
N LEU A 76 -11.82 -13.51 -10.21
CA LEU A 76 -10.39 -13.30 -9.98
C LEU A 76 -10.10 -12.54 -8.68
N VAL A 77 -10.21 -13.26 -7.56
CA VAL A 77 -9.93 -12.73 -6.21
C VAL A 77 -8.56 -12.05 -6.12
N MET A 78 -7.52 -12.62 -6.75
CA MET A 78 -6.17 -12.08 -6.71
C MET A 78 -6.05 -10.67 -7.32
N LEU A 79 -6.76 -10.43 -8.43
CA LEU A 79 -6.78 -9.11 -9.07
C LEU A 79 -7.52 -8.09 -8.20
N LYS A 80 -8.64 -8.51 -7.59
CA LYS A 80 -9.39 -7.67 -6.65
C LYS A 80 -8.55 -7.31 -5.42
N SER A 81 -7.83 -8.28 -4.84
CA SER A 81 -6.93 -8.06 -3.71
C SER A 81 -5.80 -7.09 -4.05
N LEU A 82 -5.20 -7.23 -5.25
CA LEU A 82 -4.18 -6.29 -5.73
C LEU A 82 -4.74 -4.86 -5.82
N LEU A 83 -5.93 -4.69 -6.39
CA LEU A 83 -6.58 -3.38 -6.54
C LEU A 83 -7.00 -2.77 -5.21
N ALA A 84 -7.54 -3.58 -4.28
CA ALA A 84 -7.90 -3.12 -2.95
C ALA A 84 -6.68 -2.57 -2.18
N GLY A 85 -5.49 -3.17 -2.36
CA GLY A 85 -4.24 -2.69 -1.77
C GLY A 85 -3.79 -1.32 -2.29
N LEU A 86 -4.21 -0.92 -3.49
CA LEU A 86 -3.92 0.41 -4.07
C LEU A 86 -4.86 1.50 -3.57
N SER A 87 -6.09 1.14 -3.19
CA SER A 87 -7.12 2.07 -2.74
C SER A 87 -6.98 2.47 -1.26
N LEU A 88 -6.15 1.76 -0.50
CA LEU A 88 -5.87 2.11 0.89
C LEU A 88 -4.82 3.23 0.94
N PRO A 89 -4.97 4.26 1.79
CA PRO A 89 -3.89 5.20 2.05
C PRO A 89 -2.67 4.42 2.57
N SER A 90 -1.53 4.57 1.87
CA SER A 90 -0.29 3.83 2.15
C SER A 90 0.09 4.00 3.63
N ARG A 91 -0.03 2.93 4.42
CA ARG A 91 0.63 2.83 5.72
C ARG A 91 1.97 2.18 5.48
N ASP A 92 2.92 2.98 5.02
CA ASP A 92 4.31 2.59 4.92
C ASP A 92 4.83 2.06 6.27
N GLY A 93 5.58 0.96 6.21
CA GLY A 93 6.52 0.54 7.25
C GLY A 93 5.94 -0.21 8.45
N ARG A 94 5.80 -1.53 8.34
CA ARG A 94 6.05 -2.43 9.48
C ARG A 94 6.57 -3.78 9.02
N THR A 95 7.81 -3.80 8.54
CA THR A 95 8.69 -4.96 8.72
C THR A 95 9.14 -4.97 10.18
N ASP A 96 8.29 -5.50 11.05
CA ASP A 96 8.67 -5.89 12.41
C ASP A 96 9.05 -7.37 12.33
N GLN A 97 10.23 -7.64 11.77
CA GLN A 97 10.91 -8.92 11.97
C GLN A 97 11.46 -8.92 13.40
N GLY A 98 10.60 -9.24 14.36
CA GLY A 98 11.01 -9.78 15.65
C GLY A 98 11.14 -11.28 15.51
N LEU A 99 12.34 -11.73 15.13
CA LEU A 99 12.79 -13.08 15.41
C LEU A 99 13.06 -13.16 16.92
N ASP A 100 12.28 -13.95 17.64
CA ASP A 100 12.72 -14.58 18.88
C ASP A 100 11.97 -15.91 19.01
N GLU A 101 12.72 -16.98 18.78
CA GLU A 101 12.36 -18.32 19.21
C GLU A 101 12.93 -18.49 20.63
N GLU A 102 12.08 -18.48 21.65
CA GLU A 102 12.37 -19.09 22.95
C GLU A 102 10.98 -19.43 23.54
N GLY A 103 10.61 -20.69 23.74
CA GLY A 103 11.29 -21.62 24.63
C GLY A 103 10.66 -21.49 26.02
N GLU A 104 9.84 -22.47 26.39
CA GLU A 104 9.41 -22.79 27.77
C GLU A 104 8.24 -22.00 28.40
N ASP A 105 7.04 -22.57 28.25
CA ASP A 105 5.92 -22.41 29.18
C ASP A 105 6.27 -23.07 30.53
N GLU A 106 6.67 -22.30 31.55
CA GLU A 106 6.58 -22.73 32.96
C GLU A 106 6.42 -21.52 33.91
N ARG A 107 5.23 -21.45 34.54
CA ARG A 107 4.94 -20.84 35.86
C ARG A 107 5.13 -19.33 36.08
N SER A 108 4.02 -18.66 36.42
CA SER A 108 3.69 -18.28 37.81
C SER A 108 2.90 -16.97 37.87
N ALA A 109 1.98 -16.93 38.83
CA ALA A 109 1.00 -15.89 39.12
C ALA A 109 1.60 -14.51 39.46
N GLY A 110 0.82 -13.44 39.22
CA GLY A 110 1.12 -12.13 39.79
C GLY A 110 0.24 -10.98 39.31
N SER A 111 -0.91 -10.82 39.96
CA SER A 111 -1.73 -9.63 40.25
C SER A 111 -1.55 -8.28 39.50
N LEU A 112 -2.72 -7.70 39.17
CA LEU A 112 -3.02 -6.31 38.76
C LEU A 112 -2.54 -5.26 39.81
N PRO A 113 -2.50 -3.93 39.51
CA PRO A 113 -3.73 -3.12 39.47
C PRO A 113 -3.76 -1.97 38.43
N LEU A 114 -4.99 -1.61 38.05
CA LEU A 114 -5.35 -0.39 37.33
C LEU A 114 -5.19 0.83 38.24
N VAL A 115 -4.47 1.87 37.81
CA VAL A 115 -4.52 3.20 38.42
C VAL A 115 -5.03 4.23 37.42
N SER A 116 -6.18 4.78 37.77
CA SER A 116 -6.84 5.92 37.17
C SER A 116 -6.09 7.19 37.54
N ALA A 117 -5.81 8.07 36.58
CA ALA A 117 -5.41 9.45 36.85
C ALA A 117 -6.35 10.40 36.11
N SER A 118 -7.10 11.17 36.88
CA SER A 118 -8.07 12.18 36.46
C SER A 118 -7.51 13.59 36.60
N LYS A 119 -8.12 14.51 35.82
CA LYS A 119 -8.40 15.94 36.10
C LYS A 119 -7.29 16.97 35.71
N PRO A 120 -7.61 18.28 35.67
CA PRO A 120 -8.23 19.01 34.56
C PRO A 120 -7.36 20.19 34.05
N HIS A 121 -7.63 20.67 32.84
CA HIS A 121 -7.02 21.88 32.29
C HIS A 121 -7.79 23.12 32.78
N GLN A 122 -7.12 23.96 33.58
CA GLN A 122 -7.65 25.19 34.17
C GLN A 122 -7.38 26.37 33.22
N ARG A 123 -8.44 27.11 32.88
CA ARG A 123 -8.40 28.39 32.15
C ARG A 123 -8.47 29.56 33.13
N ASP A 124 -8.09 30.73 32.59
CA ASP A 124 -8.16 32.10 33.12
C ASP A 124 -6.97 32.51 34.02
N SER A 125 -6.34 33.69 33.91
CA SER A 125 -6.72 34.94 33.23
C SER A 125 -5.53 35.91 33.08
N LEU A 126 -5.53 36.66 31.96
CA LEU A 126 -5.28 38.11 31.80
C LEU A 126 -4.06 38.83 32.44
N SER A 127 -3.21 39.48 31.62
CA SER A 127 -3.03 40.95 31.64
C SER A 127 -2.09 41.49 30.53
N LYS A 128 -2.54 42.60 29.93
CA LYS A 128 -1.88 43.48 28.94
C LYS A 128 -0.58 44.09 29.48
N THR A 129 0.37 44.46 28.60
CA THR A 129 0.74 45.88 28.31
C THR A 129 1.96 46.04 27.38
N HIS A 130 1.75 46.88 26.35
CA HIS A 130 2.65 47.86 25.71
C HIS A 130 3.88 47.49 24.82
N LEU A 131 3.85 48.15 23.65
CA LEU A 131 4.73 48.33 22.46
C LEU A 131 6.08 49.05 22.77
N PRO A 132 6.97 49.42 21.80
CA PRO A 132 6.93 49.30 20.32
C PRO A 132 8.22 48.74 19.64
N TRP A 133 8.10 48.34 18.37
CA TRP A 133 9.23 47.99 17.49
C TRP A 133 9.97 49.25 17.00
N THR A 134 11.30 49.23 17.11
CA THR A 134 12.21 50.20 16.50
C THR A 134 12.55 49.80 15.07
N ALA A 135 12.41 50.75 14.15
CA ALA A 135 12.87 50.65 12.77
C ALA A 135 14.38 50.89 12.65
N SER A 136 15.04 50.25 11.69
CA SER A 136 16.27 50.69 10.98
C SER A 136 16.63 49.66 9.88
N PRO A 137 17.47 50.00 8.89
CA PRO A 137 17.93 51.33 8.45
C PRO A 137 17.38 51.76 7.08
#